data_AF-A0A158AZX5-F1
#
_entry.id   AF-A0A158AZX5-F1
#
_cell.length_a   1.000
_cell.length_b   1.000
_cell.length_c   1.000
_cell.angle_alpha   90.00
_cell.angle_beta   90.00
_cell.angle_gamma   90.00
#
_symmetry.space_group_name_H-M   'P 1'
#
loop_
_entity.id
_entity.type
_entity.pdbx_description
1 polymer ?
#
loop_
_entity_poly.entity_id
_entity_poly.type
_entity_poly.pdbx_seq_one_letter_code
_entity_poly.pdbx_strand_id
1 'polypeptide(L)'
;MIFGDDIGQTNISAYGKGVVGYQTPNIDRLAQEGMMFTDYYAENSSTAGRSSFITGQSPLRTGLSKVGIPAAPQGLQASDITIAQALKSLGYATAQFGKNHLGDRNEYLPTVHGFDAFYGNLYHLNAEEEPERPSGPKPIRRRAKPTPNSSCHAV
;
A
#
# COMPACT_ATOMS: atom_id res chain seq x y z
N MET A 1 3.87 6.97 9.76
CA MET A 1 4.55 6.73 8.48
C MET A 1 3.76 7.42 7.37
N ILE A 2 4.42 8.13 6.46
CA ILE A 2 3.80 8.65 5.23
C ILE A 2 4.46 7.93 4.04
N PHE A 3 3.66 7.39 3.13
CA PHE A 3 4.14 6.61 1.98
C PHE A 3 3.53 7.16 0.69
N GLY A 4 4.34 7.85 -0.12
CA GLY A 4 3.92 8.37 -1.43
C GLY A 4 3.72 7.25 -2.44
N ASP A 5 2.81 7.45 -3.40
CA ASP A 5 2.58 6.53 -4.54
C ASP A 5 2.98 7.30 -5.81
N ASP A 6 3.86 6.71 -6.62
CA ASP A 6 4.40 7.28 -7.86
C ASP A 6 5.05 8.69 -7.70
N ILE A 7 5.72 8.92 -6.57
CA ILE A 7 6.48 10.15 -6.28
C ILE A 7 7.96 9.93 -6.57
N GLY A 8 8.46 10.55 -7.64
CA GLY A 8 9.89 10.65 -7.94
C GLY A 8 10.61 11.66 -7.04
N GLN A 9 11.93 11.54 -6.92
CA GLN A 9 12.74 12.41 -6.06
C GLN A 9 12.60 13.89 -6.44
N THR A 10 12.57 14.20 -7.74
CA THR A 10 12.37 15.58 -8.23
C THR A 10 10.96 16.10 -7.98
N ASN A 11 9.99 15.24 -7.63
CA ASN A 11 8.62 15.67 -7.27
C ASN A 11 8.51 16.38 -5.91
N ILE A 12 9.56 16.36 -5.09
CA ILE A 12 9.62 17.07 -3.82
C ILE A 12 10.59 18.24 -3.94
N SER A 13 10.16 19.47 -3.65
CA SER A 13 10.98 20.66 -3.91
C SER A 13 12.22 20.74 -3.03
N ALA A 14 12.25 20.11 -1.86
CA ALA A 14 13.46 19.94 -1.06
C ALA A 14 14.61 19.23 -1.84
N TYR A 15 14.28 18.27 -2.71
CA TYR A 15 15.27 17.58 -3.55
C TYR A 15 15.44 18.23 -4.93
N GLY A 16 14.32 18.57 -5.58
CA GLY A 16 14.33 19.15 -6.93
C GLY A 16 14.74 20.63 -6.98
N LYS A 17 14.84 21.31 -5.83
CA LYS A 17 15.16 22.75 -5.71
C LYS A 17 14.36 23.65 -6.67
N GLY A 18 13.09 23.30 -6.89
CA GLY A 18 12.17 24.05 -7.75
C GLY A 18 12.39 23.90 -9.26
N VAL A 19 13.28 23.03 -9.73
CA VAL A 19 13.58 22.80 -11.17
C VAL A 19 12.33 22.52 -12.02
N VAL A 20 11.34 21.90 -11.39
CA VAL A 20 10.09 21.41 -11.96
C VAL A 20 8.90 22.35 -11.73
N GLY A 21 9.11 23.50 -11.09
CA GLY A 21 8.14 24.59 -10.95
C GLY A 21 7.12 24.48 -9.80
N TYR A 22 6.91 23.30 -9.21
CA TYR A 22 6.06 23.14 -8.02
C TYR A 22 6.85 23.23 -6.71
N GLN A 23 6.14 23.63 -5.64
CA GLN A 23 6.65 23.72 -4.28
C GLN A 23 5.86 22.81 -3.34
N THR A 24 6.56 22.21 -2.37
CA THR A 24 6.01 21.35 -1.33
C THR A 24 6.32 21.92 0.06
N PRO A 25 5.81 23.13 0.41
CA PRO A 25 6.31 23.90 1.56
C PRO A 25 6.24 23.14 2.91
N ASN A 26 5.21 22.32 3.12
CA ASN A 26 5.10 21.51 4.33
C ASN A 26 6.13 20.37 4.40
N ILE A 27 6.47 19.76 3.26
CA ILE A 27 7.48 18.69 3.18
C ILE A 27 8.87 19.32 3.25
N ASP A 28 9.08 20.47 2.62
CA ASP A 28 10.33 21.23 2.66
C ASP A 28 10.66 21.66 4.09
N ARG A 29 9.64 22.03 4.87
CA ARG A 29 9.80 22.30 6.31
C ARG A 29 10.28 21.07 7.08
N LEU A 30 9.69 19.89 6.84
CA LEU A 30 10.15 18.63 7.46
C LEU A 30 11.60 18.29 7.08
N ALA A 31 12.01 18.59 5.84
CA ALA A 31 13.36 18.40 5.37
C ALA A 31 14.36 19.36 6.05
N GLN A 32 13.96 20.61 6.31
CA GLN A 32 14.78 21.61 7.00
C GLN A 32 14.87 21.35 8.52
N GLU A 33 13.78 20.91 9.15
CA GLU A 33 13.71 20.64 10.59
C GLU A 33 14.22 19.23 10.96
N GLY A 34 14.43 18.36 9.98
CA GLY A 34 14.74 16.96 10.17
C GLY A 34 15.99 16.50 9.45
N MET A 35 15.91 15.30 8.87
CA MET A 35 16.99 14.69 8.12
C MET A 35 16.55 14.41 6.69
N MET A 36 17.42 14.71 5.74
CA MET A 36 17.28 14.33 4.34
C MET A 36 18.23 13.18 4.02
N PHE A 37 17.76 12.26 3.17
CA PHE A 37 18.59 11.19 2.63
C PHE A 37 18.90 11.49 1.17
N THR A 38 20.18 11.61 0.83
CA THR A 38 20.61 11.76 -0.57
C THR A 38 20.46 10.46 -1.35
N ASP A 39 20.65 9.34 -0.65
CA ASP A 39 20.67 7.99 -1.20
C ASP A 39 19.65 7.15 -0.43
N TYR A 40 18.51 6.87 -1.08
CA TYR A 40 17.49 5.97 -0.59
C TYR A 40 16.90 5.19 -1.77
N TYR A 41 16.52 3.94 -1.54
CA TYR A 41 16.11 3.02 -2.59
C TYR A 41 14.75 2.41 -2.26
N ALA A 42 13.98 2.14 -3.30
CA ALA A 42 12.69 1.47 -3.23
C ALA A 42 12.63 0.37 -4.28
N GLU A 43 11.70 -0.57 -4.08
CA GLU A 43 11.40 -1.59 -5.08
C GLU A 43 10.72 -0.98 -6.32
N ASN A 44 10.85 -1.67 -7.45
CA ASN A 44 10.39 -1.21 -8.76
C ASN A 44 8.85 -1.28 -8.99
N SER A 45 8.06 -1.56 -7.96
CA SER A 45 6.60 -1.70 -8.05
C SER A 45 5.91 -1.29 -6.75
N SER A 46 4.69 -0.76 -6.84
CA SER A 46 3.87 -0.39 -5.67
C SER A 46 3.62 -1.60 -4.75
N THR A 47 3.31 -2.79 -5.29
CA THR A 47 3.12 -4.01 -4.48
C THR A 47 4.44 -4.45 -3.82
N ALA A 48 5.52 -4.49 -4.58
CA ALA A 48 6.84 -4.88 -4.08
C ALA A 48 7.34 -3.91 -2.99
N GLY A 49 7.25 -2.61 -3.24
CA GLY A 49 7.71 -1.57 -2.33
C GLY A 49 6.94 -1.56 -1.02
N ARG A 50 5.61 -1.74 -1.07
CA ARG A 50 4.77 -1.86 0.13
C ARG A 50 5.09 -3.15 0.89
N SER A 51 5.24 -4.27 0.19
CA SER A 51 5.58 -5.56 0.80
C SER A 51 6.92 -5.49 1.53
N SER A 52 7.97 -5.00 0.87
CA SER A 52 9.29 -4.82 1.49
C SER A 52 9.24 -3.85 2.65
N PHE A 53 8.50 -2.76 2.52
CA PHE A 53 8.38 -1.76 3.57
C PHE A 53 7.69 -2.31 4.84
N ILE A 54 6.55 -2.98 4.69
CA ILE A 54 5.78 -3.44 5.85
C ILE A 54 6.35 -4.70 6.48
N THR A 55 7.06 -5.56 5.74
CA THR A 55 7.61 -6.83 6.27
C THR A 55 9.11 -6.76 6.58
N GLY A 56 9.83 -5.78 6.01
CA GLY A 56 11.29 -5.74 6.06
C GLY A 56 11.98 -6.83 5.23
N GLN A 57 11.25 -7.53 4.35
CA GLN A 57 11.76 -8.66 3.56
C GLN A 57 11.83 -8.34 2.08
N SER A 58 12.75 -9.00 1.35
CA SER A 58 12.76 -8.91 -0.12
C SER A 58 11.44 -9.44 -0.72
N PRO A 59 10.93 -8.84 -1.81
CA PRO A 59 9.73 -9.31 -2.50
C PRO A 59 9.86 -10.74 -3.03
N LEU A 60 11.09 -11.23 -3.23
CA LEU A 60 11.35 -12.62 -3.59
C LEU A 60 10.88 -13.59 -2.49
N ARG A 61 10.99 -13.19 -1.22
CA ARG A 61 10.63 -14.01 -0.07
C ARG A 61 9.12 -14.00 0.21
N THR A 62 8.49 -12.84 0.06
CA THR A 62 7.03 -12.68 0.24
C THR A 62 6.23 -13.11 -1.00
N GLY A 63 6.88 -13.23 -2.17
CA GLY A 63 6.22 -13.51 -3.45
C GLY A 63 5.47 -12.31 -4.05
N LEU A 64 5.41 -11.17 -3.34
CA LEU A 64 4.68 -9.97 -3.74
C LEU A 64 5.53 -9.04 -4.63
N SER A 65 6.09 -9.58 -5.72
CA SER A 65 6.96 -8.85 -6.64
C SER A 65 6.24 -8.12 -7.78
N LYS A 66 4.97 -8.44 -8.02
CA LYS A 66 4.15 -7.88 -9.11
C LYS A 66 2.78 -7.48 -8.62
N VAL A 67 2.16 -6.57 -9.35
CA VAL A 67 0.79 -6.12 -9.09
C VAL A 67 -0.16 -7.30 -9.23
N GLY A 68 -0.89 -7.57 -8.15
CA GLY A 68 -1.98 -8.56 -8.15
C GLY A 68 -3.18 -8.02 -8.90
N ILE A 69 -3.98 -8.92 -9.47
CA ILE A 69 -5.30 -8.60 -10.02
C ILE A 69 -6.38 -8.80 -8.94
N PRO A 70 -7.58 -8.22 -9.09
CA PRO A 70 -8.70 -8.49 -8.19
C PRO A 70 -8.97 -9.99 -8.05
N ALA A 71 -9.34 -10.43 -6.85
CA ALA A 71 -9.58 -11.82 -6.45
C ALA A 71 -8.40 -12.80 -6.61
N ALA A 72 -7.20 -12.32 -6.93
CA ALA A 72 -6.00 -13.15 -7.04
C ALA A 72 -5.76 -13.97 -5.76
N PRO A 73 -5.30 -15.23 -5.87
CA PRO A 73 -4.92 -16.05 -4.72
C PRO A 73 -3.60 -15.63 -4.07
N GLN A 74 -2.91 -14.62 -4.62
CA GLN A 74 -1.68 -14.10 -4.05
C GLN A 74 -1.97 -12.89 -3.16
N GLY A 75 -1.29 -12.84 -2.03
CA GLY A 75 -1.36 -11.76 -1.05
C GLY A 75 -0.38 -12.01 0.09
N LEU A 76 -0.36 -11.09 1.05
CA LEU A 76 0.49 -11.16 2.23
C LEU A 76 0.19 -12.41 3.07
N GLN A 77 1.19 -13.24 3.36
CA GLN A 77 0.96 -14.48 4.09
C GLN A 77 0.95 -14.24 5.61
N ALA A 78 0.19 -15.03 6.36
CA ALA A 78 0.13 -14.93 7.83
C ALA A 78 1.50 -15.16 8.51
N SER A 79 2.43 -15.84 7.82
CA SER A 79 3.82 -16.03 8.26
C SER A 79 4.70 -14.79 8.09
N ASP A 80 4.28 -13.82 7.27
CA ASP A 80 5.04 -12.62 6.97
C ASP A 80 4.73 -11.54 8.00
N ILE A 81 5.52 -11.50 9.08
CA ILE A 81 5.31 -10.56 10.17
C ILE A 81 5.45 -9.12 9.66
N THR A 82 4.41 -8.31 9.89
CA THR A 82 4.41 -6.89 9.54
C THR A 82 4.98 -6.02 10.66
N ILE A 83 5.40 -4.81 10.31
CA ILE A 83 5.77 -3.76 11.26
C ILE A 83 4.60 -3.45 12.21
N ALA A 84 3.36 -3.56 11.76
CA ALA A 84 2.19 -3.36 12.60
C ALA A 84 2.07 -4.47 13.66
N GLN A 85 2.24 -5.75 13.28
CA GLN A 85 2.25 -6.86 14.24
C GLN A 85 3.40 -6.72 15.25
N ALA A 86 4.59 -6.35 14.77
CA ALA A 86 5.75 -6.12 15.62
C ALA A 86 5.48 -5.00 16.65
N LEU A 87 5.01 -3.83 16.21
CA LEU A 87 4.71 -2.70 17.09
C LEU A 87 3.53 -2.97 18.03
N LYS A 88 2.50 -3.69 17.56
CA LYS A 88 1.34 -4.04 18.38
C LYS A 88 1.73 -4.91 19.58
N SER A 89 2.71 -5.81 19.41
CA SER A 89 3.28 -6.59 20.52
C SER A 89 3.92 -5.73 21.62
N LEU A 90 4.28 -4.49 21.29
CA LEU A 90 4.87 -3.49 22.20
C LEU A 90 3.82 -2.50 22.75
N GLY A 91 2.53 -2.73 22.50
CA GLY A 91 1.43 -1.91 23.02
C GLY A 91 1.07 -0.69 22.17
N TYR A 92 1.54 -0.62 20.92
CA TYR A 92 1.14 0.44 20.00
C TYR A 92 -0.26 0.20 19.44
N ALA A 93 -1.05 1.26 19.35
CA ALA A 93 -2.22 1.30 18.48
C ALA A 93 -1.76 1.48 17.02
N THR A 94 -2.29 0.67 16.11
CA THR A 94 -1.84 0.62 14.72
C THR A 94 -2.99 0.91 13.76
N ALA A 95 -2.76 1.72 12.73
CA ALA A 95 -3.77 2.01 11.72
C ALA A 95 -3.14 2.22 10.34
N GLN A 96 -3.87 1.82 9.30
CA GLN A 96 -3.49 2.04 7.91
C GLN A 96 -4.59 2.82 7.18
N PHE A 97 -4.19 3.90 6.52
CA PHE A 97 -5.09 4.77 5.77
C PHE A 97 -4.63 4.88 4.31
N GLY A 98 -5.55 4.69 3.38
CA GLY A 98 -5.29 4.73 1.94
C GLY A 98 -5.01 3.36 1.33
N LYS A 99 -4.15 3.32 0.32
CA LYS A 99 -3.90 2.15 -0.53
C LYS A 99 -3.17 1.04 0.21
N ASN A 100 -3.70 -0.19 0.15
CA ASN A 100 -3.05 -1.39 0.69
C ASN A 100 -2.14 -2.09 -0.32
N HIS A 101 -2.71 -2.62 -1.40
CA HIS A 101 -1.98 -3.25 -2.50
C HIS A 101 -1.18 -4.52 -2.14
N LEU A 102 -1.64 -5.27 -1.14
CA LEU A 102 -1.00 -6.48 -0.60
C LEU A 102 -1.91 -7.72 -0.63
N GLY A 103 -2.98 -7.68 -1.43
CA GLY A 103 -3.96 -8.77 -1.60
C GLY A 103 -5.40 -8.30 -1.39
N ASP A 104 -6.33 -8.97 -2.08
CA ASP A 104 -7.77 -8.64 -2.09
C ASP A 104 -8.57 -9.37 -1.02
N ARG A 105 -8.12 -10.59 -0.72
CA ARG A 105 -8.94 -11.55 0.03
C ARG A 105 -8.95 -11.18 1.50
N ASN A 106 -9.97 -11.66 2.20
CA ASN A 106 -10.16 -11.39 3.63
C ASN A 106 -8.92 -11.78 4.46
N GLU A 107 -8.26 -12.88 4.09
CA GLU A 107 -7.02 -13.34 4.72
C GLU A 107 -5.80 -12.41 4.50
N TYR A 108 -5.91 -11.42 3.62
CA TYR A 108 -4.85 -10.45 3.28
C TYR A 108 -5.18 -9.03 3.76
N LEU A 109 -6.32 -8.83 4.43
CA LEU A 109 -6.71 -7.51 4.92
C LEU A 109 -5.72 -6.98 5.97
N PRO A 110 -5.41 -5.67 5.99
CA PRO A 110 -4.51 -5.10 6.99
C PRO A 110 -4.89 -5.43 8.44
N THR A 111 -6.18 -5.55 8.73
CA THR A 111 -6.70 -5.85 10.08
C THR A 111 -6.41 -7.27 10.55
N VAL A 112 -6.19 -8.22 9.65
CA VAL A 112 -5.70 -9.56 10.01
C VAL A 112 -4.16 -9.64 10.05
N HIS A 113 -3.49 -8.55 9.66
CA HIS A 113 -2.03 -8.40 9.61
C HIS A 113 -1.51 -7.31 10.56
N GLY A 114 -2.20 -7.12 11.69
CA GLY A 114 -1.71 -6.35 12.84
C GLY A 114 -2.10 -4.89 12.89
N PHE A 115 -2.85 -4.37 11.91
CA PHE A 115 -3.46 -3.03 12.01
C PHE A 115 -4.77 -3.10 12.81
N ASP A 116 -4.97 -2.24 13.80
CA ASP A 116 -6.24 -2.16 14.53
C ASP A 116 -7.35 -1.55 13.67
N ALA A 117 -7.01 -0.55 12.85
CA ALA A 117 -7.95 0.11 11.94
C ALA A 117 -7.43 0.14 10.51
N PHE A 118 -8.34 -0.05 9.55
CA PHE A 118 -8.05 0.15 8.13
C PHE A 118 -9.16 0.95 7.45
N TYR A 119 -8.74 1.99 6.72
CA TYR A 119 -9.64 2.76 5.87
C TYR A 119 -8.96 3.06 4.54
N GLY A 120 -9.45 2.44 3.47
CA GLY A 120 -8.99 2.74 2.12
C GLY A 120 -9.23 1.61 1.15
N ASN A 121 -8.44 1.62 0.10
CA ASN A 121 -8.61 0.76 -1.08
C ASN A 121 -7.60 -0.38 -1.06
N LEU A 122 -8.01 -1.55 -1.54
CA LEU A 122 -7.13 -2.72 -1.59
C LEU A 122 -6.21 -2.74 -2.81
N TYR A 123 -6.52 -2.00 -3.89
CA TYR A 123 -5.77 -2.01 -5.15
C TYR A 123 -5.47 -0.63 -5.76
N HIS A 124 -4.78 -0.66 -6.90
CA HIS A 124 -4.75 0.43 -7.86
C HIS A 124 -6.15 0.72 -8.41
N LEU A 125 -6.51 2.00 -8.53
CA LEU A 125 -7.80 2.44 -9.09
C LEU A 125 -8.10 1.80 -10.46
N ASN A 126 -7.11 1.71 -11.35
CA ASN A 126 -7.28 1.07 -12.67
C ASN A 126 -7.64 -0.42 -12.57
N ALA A 127 -7.19 -1.11 -11.51
CA ALA A 127 -7.51 -2.52 -11.28
C ALA A 127 -8.91 -2.69 -10.66
N GLU A 128 -9.39 -1.69 -9.91
CA GLU A 128 -10.78 -1.65 -9.40
C GLU A 128 -11.80 -1.49 -10.53
N GLU A 129 -11.42 -0.84 -11.64
CA GLU A 129 -12.26 -0.66 -12.82
C GLU A 129 -12.24 -1.86 -13.78
N GLU A 130 -11.30 -2.81 -13.66
CA GLU A 130 -11.21 -3.98 -14.56
C GLU A 130 -12.51 -4.81 -14.66
N PRO A 131 -13.27 -5.04 -13.58
CA PRO A 131 -14.57 -5.71 -13.66
C PRO A 131 -15.62 -4.93 -14.47
N GLU A 132 -15.46 -3.61 -14.60
CA GLU A 132 -16.38 -2.73 -15.33
C GLU A 132 -15.99 -2.56 -16.81
N ARG A 133 -14.77 -2.96 -17.19
CA ARG A 133 -14.33 -2.88 -18.58
C ARG A 133 -15.11 -3.85 -19.48
N PRO A 134 -15.38 -3.49 -20.74
CA PRO A 134 -16.11 -4.36 -21.68
C PRO A 134 -15.49 -5.75 -21.86
N SER A 135 -14.16 -5.84 -21.75
CA SER A 135 -13.37 -7.08 -21.83
C SER A 135 -13.09 -7.73 -20.48
N GLY A 136 -13.59 -7.15 -19.38
CA GLY A 136 -13.36 -7.62 -18.03
C GLY A 136 -14.00 -8.99 -17.77
N PRO A 137 -13.47 -9.77 -16.80
CA PRO A 137 -14.11 -10.99 -16.36
C PRO A 137 -15.49 -10.66 -15.79
N LYS A 138 -16.56 -11.14 -16.45
CA LYS A 138 -17.93 -10.96 -15.96
C LYS A 138 -18.07 -11.63 -14.59
N PRO A 139 -18.69 -10.98 -13.59
CA PRO A 139 -18.82 -11.56 -12.26
C PRO A 139 -19.56 -12.89 -12.37
N ILE A 140 -18.89 -13.97 -11.95
CA ILE A 140 -19.54 -15.27 -11.75
C ILE A 140 -20.54 -15.05 -10.62
N ARG A 141 -21.85 -15.17 -10.91
CA ARG A 141 -22.92 -15.15 -9.90
C ARG A 141 -22.73 -16.29 -8.89
N ARG A 142 -21.83 -16.12 -7.93
CA ARG A 142 -21.82 -16.86 -6.68
C ARG A 142 -22.72 -16.10 -5.71
N ARG A 143 -23.63 -16.81 -5.04
CA ARG A 143 -24.50 -16.30 -3.96
C ARG A 143 -23.67 -15.95 -2.71
N ALA A 144 -22.63 -15.15 -2.86
CA ALA A 144 -22.01 -14.45 -1.75
C ALA A 144 -22.66 -13.07 -1.67
N LYS A 145 -23.03 -12.65 -0.46
CA LYS A 145 -23.57 -11.31 -0.22
C LYS A 145 -22.61 -10.27 -0.86
N PRO A 146 -23.13 -9.24 -1.54
CA PRO A 146 -22.28 -8.17 -2.05
C PRO A 146 -21.55 -7.57 -0.85
N THR A 147 -20.21 -7.68 -0.81
CA THR A 147 -19.41 -6.81 0.04
C THR A 147 -19.54 -5.42 -0.54
N PRO A 148 -20.06 -4.43 0.20
CA PRO A 148 -20.24 -3.10 -0.33
C PRO A 148 -18.87 -2.46 -0.51
N ASN A 149 -18.61 -2.02 -1.74
CA ASN A 149 -17.63 -1.03 -2.17
C ASN A 149 -16.14 -1.43 -2.11
N SER A 150 -15.41 -0.99 -3.13
CA SER A 150 -13.94 -1.00 -3.26
C SER A 150 -13.21 -0.27 -2.12
N SER A 151 -13.95 0.43 -1.27
CA SER A 151 -13.52 0.93 0.03
C SER A 151 -13.86 -0.09 1.13
N CYS A 152 -12.88 -0.88 1.55
CA CYS A 152 -13.04 -1.75 2.72
C CYS A 152 -12.97 -0.90 3.99
N HIS A 153 -14.09 -0.85 4.72
CA HIS A 153 -14.17 -0.26 6.05
C HIS A 153 -14.11 -1.38 7.08
N ALA A 154 -12.96 -1.52 7.74
CA ALA A 154 -12.86 -2.31 8.96
C ALA A 154 -12.65 -1.30 10.10
N VAL A 155 -13.74 -0.98 10.80
CA VAL A 155 -13.73 -0.25 12.08
C VAL A 155 -13.61 -1.27 13.20
#